data_AF-A0A367QZZ0-F1
#
_entry.id   AF-A0A367QZZ0-F1
#
_cell.length_a   1.000
_cell.length_b   1.000
_cell.length_c   1.000
_cell.angle_alpha   90.00
_cell.angle_beta   90.00
_cell.angle_gamma   90.00
#
_symmetry.space_group_name_H-M   'P 1'
#
loop_
_entity.id
_entity.type
_entity.pdbx_description
1 polymer ?
#
loop_
_entity_poly.entity_id
_entity_poly.type
_entity_poly.pdbx_seq_one_letter_code
_entity_poly.pdbx_strand_id
1 'polypeptide(L)'
;MKTTLAILVASSTLTAGVAMMATPTAMPAQAFQISIGPDYGSTGDTGASALLDFNFSQSGDRVQLDLGIENTTNGTKGLGATAATLIGVAYEGPEIDPDDISLASYDKLSSNFSKLWNIDGEPPNLAIPVLQGLGVFDIAFSLERENFDVGSADGGLEAGESTAVRFLFNTDYAADDLSDALEAAIKNNTVAIAGRFEQVNAGGGSDNVLGGIPANNSVPEPTTMAASILALGGLGFLKKKFKQKQAV
;
A
#
# COMPACT_ATOMS: atom_id res chain seq x y z
N MET A 1 -49.18 60.74 -40.65
CA MET A 1 -50.09 59.63 -41.03
C MET A 1 -49.78 58.43 -40.15
N LYS A 2 -50.80 57.87 -39.51
CA LYS A 2 -50.76 56.56 -38.83
C LYS A 2 -50.50 55.47 -39.87
N THR A 3 -49.86 54.35 -39.52
CA THR A 3 -50.49 53.01 -39.36
C THR A 3 -49.44 51.97 -38.92
N THR A 4 -49.84 51.19 -37.93
CA THR A 4 -49.24 49.99 -37.31
C THR A 4 -49.22 48.78 -38.26
N LEU A 5 -48.25 47.86 -38.15
CA LEU A 5 -48.52 46.42 -38.08
C LEU A 5 -47.31 45.62 -37.55
N ALA A 6 -47.59 44.70 -36.62
CA ALA A 6 -46.66 43.76 -36.02
C ALA A 6 -46.64 42.42 -36.79
N ILE A 7 -45.50 41.72 -36.79
CA ILE A 7 -45.43 40.26 -36.99
C ILE A 7 -44.43 39.66 -35.99
N LEU A 8 -44.85 38.55 -35.41
CA LEU A 8 -44.32 37.73 -34.32
C LEU A 8 -43.45 36.58 -34.86
N VAL A 9 -42.72 35.90 -33.95
CA VAL A 9 -42.16 34.52 -34.03
C VAL A 9 -40.75 34.44 -34.65
N ALA A 10 -39.74 33.74 -34.14
CA ALA A 10 -39.62 32.74 -33.06
C ALA A 10 -38.23 32.80 -32.41
N SER A 11 -38.19 32.43 -31.14
CA SER A 11 -37.00 32.14 -30.35
C SER A 11 -36.36 30.81 -30.76
N SER A 12 -35.04 30.76 -30.91
CA SER A 12 -34.26 29.52 -30.79
C SER A 12 -33.06 29.77 -29.89
N THR A 13 -33.20 29.36 -28.63
CA THR A 13 -32.09 29.24 -27.68
C THR A 13 -31.20 28.08 -28.11
N LEU A 14 -30.02 28.38 -28.61
CA LEU A 14 -28.93 27.41 -28.74
C LEU A 14 -28.33 27.18 -27.35
N THR A 15 -28.83 26.15 -26.66
CA THR A 15 -28.19 25.62 -25.45
C THR A 15 -26.97 24.83 -25.89
N ALA A 16 -25.79 25.46 -25.82
CA ALA A 16 -24.53 24.76 -25.97
C ALA A 16 -24.32 23.84 -24.75
N GLY A 17 -24.63 22.56 -24.90
CA GLY A 17 -24.27 21.53 -23.94
C GLY A 17 -22.76 21.34 -23.96
N VAL A 18 -22.08 21.80 -22.92
CA VAL A 18 -20.70 21.40 -22.66
C VAL A 18 -20.76 19.95 -22.21
N ALA A 19 -20.32 19.04 -23.07
CA ALA A 19 -20.08 17.66 -22.71
C ALA A 19 -19.05 17.65 -21.58
N MET A 20 -19.48 17.37 -20.35
CA MET A 20 -18.55 16.99 -19.31
C MET A 20 -17.95 15.66 -19.75
N MET A 21 -16.69 15.66 -20.17
CA MET A 21 -15.92 14.43 -20.27
C MET A 21 -15.95 13.80 -18.87
N ALA A 22 -16.69 12.70 -18.74
CA ALA A 22 -16.57 11.83 -17.60
C ALA A 22 -15.12 11.31 -17.63
N THR A 23 -14.25 11.89 -16.79
CA THR A 23 -13.02 11.22 -16.43
C THR A 23 -13.44 9.87 -15.87
N PRO A 24 -13.00 8.73 -16.44
CA PRO A 24 -13.28 7.45 -15.82
C PRO A 24 -12.73 7.53 -14.40
N THR A 25 -13.62 7.55 -13.42
CA THR A 25 -13.25 7.28 -12.04
C THR A 25 -12.73 5.86 -12.08
N ALA A 26 -11.44 5.67 -11.78
CA ALA A 26 -10.86 4.35 -11.60
C ALA A 26 -11.82 3.54 -10.72
N MET A 27 -12.38 2.47 -11.27
CA MET A 27 -13.19 1.56 -10.45
C MET A 27 -12.23 1.04 -9.37
N PRO A 28 -12.61 1.07 -8.08
CA PRO A 28 -11.74 0.53 -7.05
C PRO A 28 -11.58 -0.96 -7.36
N ALA A 29 -10.40 -1.35 -7.83
CA ALA A 29 -10.07 -2.74 -7.98
C ALA A 29 -9.84 -3.31 -6.58
N GLN A 30 -10.10 -4.60 -6.51
CA GLN A 30 -10.30 -5.38 -5.29
C GLN A 30 -9.18 -5.16 -4.27
N ALA A 31 -9.56 -5.04 -2.99
CA ALA A 31 -8.63 -4.92 -1.89
C ALA A 31 -8.65 -6.18 -1.02
N PHE A 32 -7.49 -6.64 -0.59
CA PHE A 32 -7.38 -7.76 0.35
C PHE A 32 -6.22 -7.55 1.32
N GLN A 33 -6.32 -8.21 2.48
CA GLN A 33 -5.35 -8.04 3.55
C GLN A 33 -4.60 -9.33 3.85
N ILE A 34 -3.29 -9.21 4.04
CA ILE A 34 -2.38 -10.26 4.44
C ILE A 34 -1.84 -9.96 5.83
N SER A 35 -1.92 -10.93 6.72
CA SER A 35 -1.33 -10.84 8.06
C SER A 35 0.06 -11.46 8.01
N ILE A 36 1.08 -10.72 8.44
CA ILE A 36 2.41 -11.23 8.76
C ILE A 36 2.44 -11.54 10.25
N GLY A 37 2.76 -12.77 10.62
CA GLY A 37 2.77 -13.20 12.01
C GLY A 37 3.36 -14.59 12.21
N PRO A 38 3.79 -14.92 13.44
CA PRO A 38 4.42 -16.21 13.74
C PRO A 38 3.53 -17.41 13.42
N ASP A 39 2.21 -17.22 13.40
CA ASP A 39 1.22 -18.25 13.03
C ASP A 39 1.43 -18.81 11.61
N TYR A 40 2.13 -18.09 10.73
CA TYR A 40 2.44 -18.51 9.35
C TYR A 40 3.87 -19.02 9.18
N GLY A 41 4.69 -18.96 10.23
CA GLY A 41 6.11 -19.33 10.21
C GLY A 41 7.00 -18.16 10.60
N SER A 42 8.00 -18.44 11.42
CA SER A 42 8.94 -17.44 11.92
C SER A 42 10.28 -18.06 12.29
N THR A 43 11.36 -17.29 12.15
CA THR A 43 12.71 -17.74 12.55
C THR A 43 12.93 -17.71 14.06
N GLY A 44 12.28 -16.79 14.78
CA GLY A 44 12.49 -16.58 16.22
C GLY A 44 11.23 -16.73 17.07
N ASP A 45 10.06 -16.90 16.45
CA ASP A 45 8.73 -16.91 17.06
C ASP A 45 8.52 -15.75 18.05
N THR A 46 9.06 -14.57 17.74
CA THR A 46 9.16 -13.49 18.73
C THR A 46 7.82 -12.86 19.10
N GLY A 47 6.82 -12.97 18.21
CA GLY A 47 5.55 -12.24 18.30
C GLY A 47 5.50 -10.97 17.44
N ALA A 48 6.58 -10.65 16.72
CA ALA A 48 6.55 -9.56 15.74
C ALA A 48 5.51 -9.84 14.64
N SER A 49 4.74 -8.81 14.28
CA SER A 49 3.67 -8.94 13.30
C SER A 49 3.41 -7.65 12.52
N ALA A 50 2.86 -7.81 11.33
CA ALA A 50 2.42 -6.70 10.47
C ALA A 50 1.12 -7.07 9.73
N LEU A 51 0.47 -6.06 9.17
CA LEU A 51 -0.66 -6.20 8.26
C LEU A 51 -0.30 -5.49 6.96
N LEU A 52 -0.55 -6.16 5.84
CA LEU A 52 -0.40 -5.61 4.50
C LEU A 52 -1.78 -5.48 3.87
N ASP A 53 -2.10 -4.31 3.33
CA ASP A 53 -3.35 -4.01 2.63
C ASP A 53 -3.05 -3.77 1.16
N PHE A 54 -3.39 -4.76 0.32
CA PHE A 54 -3.16 -4.72 -1.12
C PHE A 54 -4.34 -4.04 -1.80
N ASN A 55 -4.10 -2.94 -2.50
CA ASN A 55 -5.12 -2.24 -3.27
C ASN A 55 -4.67 -2.09 -4.73
N PHE A 56 -5.27 -2.89 -5.60
CA PHE A 56 -4.99 -2.82 -7.03
C PHE A 56 -5.89 -1.79 -7.70
N SER A 57 -5.39 -1.13 -8.75
CA SER A 57 -6.17 -0.21 -9.57
C SER A 57 -5.62 -0.15 -10.99
N GLN A 58 -6.52 0.04 -11.96
CA GLN A 58 -6.12 0.27 -13.33
C GLN A 58 -5.63 1.72 -13.50
N SER A 59 -4.40 1.89 -13.97
CA SER A 59 -3.79 3.20 -14.27
C SER A 59 -3.40 3.26 -15.74
N GLY A 60 -4.38 3.55 -16.60
CA GLY A 60 -4.18 3.50 -18.06
C GLY A 60 -4.02 2.06 -18.55
N ASP A 61 -2.94 1.80 -19.28
CA ASP A 61 -2.52 0.48 -19.76
C ASP A 61 -1.66 -0.28 -18.73
N ARG A 62 -1.60 0.21 -17.50
CA ARG A 62 -0.79 -0.36 -16.41
C ARG A 62 -1.64 -0.69 -15.20
N VAL A 63 -1.13 -1.57 -14.36
CA VAL A 63 -1.73 -1.87 -13.05
C VAL A 63 -0.93 -1.17 -11.96
N GLN A 64 -1.61 -0.42 -11.11
CA GLN A 64 -1.05 0.19 -9.91
C GLN A 64 -1.41 -0.67 -8.70
N LEU A 65 -0.43 -0.94 -7.84
CA LEU A 65 -0.63 -1.49 -6.50
C LEU A 65 -0.26 -0.43 -5.47
N ASP A 66 -1.25 0.02 -4.70
CA ASP A 66 -1.05 0.76 -3.46
C ASP A 66 -1.02 -0.24 -2.31
N LEU A 67 0.14 -0.36 -1.65
CA LEU A 67 0.34 -1.30 -0.55
C LEU A 67 0.39 -0.54 0.77
N GLY A 68 -0.68 -0.66 1.55
CA GLY A 68 -0.72 -0.21 2.95
C GLY A 68 0.03 -1.18 3.86
N ILE A 69 0.77 -0.66 4.84
CA ILE A 69 1.62 -1.45 5.72
C ILE A 69 1.44 -0.94 7.15
N GLU A 70 1.10 -1.83 8.08
CA GLU A 70 0.99 -1.53 9.50
C GLU A 70 1.82 -2.52 10.30
N ASN A 71 2.62 -2.04 11.25
CA ASN A 71 3.28 -2.91 12.23
C ASN A 71 2.31 -3.17 13.39
N THR A 72 1.79 -4.38 13.48
CA THR A 72 0.71 -4.76 14.41
C THR A 72 1.23 -5.43 15.69
N THR A 73 2.54 -5.41 15.92
CA THR A 73 3.18 -6.02 17.10
C THR A 73 2.59 -5.45 18.39
N ASN A 74 2.03 -6.32 19.26
CA ASN A 74 1.25 -5.88 20.42
C ASN A 74 1.29 -6.83 21.64
N GLY A 75 2.11 -7.88 21.59
CA GLY A 75 2.28 -8.86 22.67
C GLY A 75 1.30 -10.03 22.68
N THR A 76 0.41 -10.16 21.69
CA THR A 76 -0.61 -11.24 21.69
C THR A 76 -0.19 -12.50 20.91
N LYS A 77 0.96 -12.49 20.24
CA LYS A 77 1.45 -13.58 19.38
C LYS A 77 2.83 -14.05 19.81
N GLY A 78 3.22 -15.27 19.42
CA GLY A 78 4.55 -15.85 19.66
C GLY A 78 5.01 -15.71 21.12
N LEU A 79 6.28 -15.33 21.31
CA LEU A 79 6.89 -15.04 22.61
C LEU A 79 6.40 -13.73 23.27
N GLY A 80 5.45 -13.03 22.67
CA GLY A 80 4.81 -11.87 23.28
C GLY A 80 5.57 -10.55 23.10
N ALA A 81 6.31 -10.37 22.00
CA ALA A 81 6.90 -9.07 21.66
C ALA A 81 5.84 -7.97 21.67
N THR A 82 6.07 -6.93 22.46
CA THR A 82 5.23 -5.71 22.51
C THR A 82 5.83 -4.56 21.73
N ALA A 83 7.09 -4.69 21.29
CA ALA A 83 7.78 -3.75 20.44
C ALA A 83 8.65 -4.52 19.43
N ALA A 84 8.55 -4.12 18.17
CA ALA A 84 9.38 -4.57 17.08
C ALA A 84 9.41 -3.44 16.05
N THR A 85 10.47 -3.34 15.27
CA THR A 85 10.55 -2.38 14.17
C THR A 85 10.55 -3.13 12.84
N LEU A 86 9.54 -2.91 12.00
CA LEU A 86 9.47 -3.47 10.66
C LEU A 86 10.41 -2.67 9.75
N ILE A 87 11.35 -3.37 9.13
CA ILE A 87 12.43 -2.74 8.37
C ILE A 87 12.43 -3.08 6.87
N GLY A 88 11.62 -4.07 6.47
CA GLY A 88 11.42 -4.45 5.08
C GLY A 88 10.36 -5.53 4.92
N VAL A 89 9.84 -5.63 3.70
CA VAL A 89 8.83 -6.60 3.29
C VAL A 89 9.29 -7.22 1.96
N ALA A 90 9.02 -8.51 1.80
CA ALA A 90 9.26 -9.26 0.57
C ALA A 90 8.01 -10.05 0.20
N TYR A 91 7.71 -10.15 -1.10
CA TYR A 91 6.66 -11.01 -1.62
C TYR A 91 7.05 -11.59 -2.98
N GLU A 92 6.53 -12.78 -3.24
CA GLU A 92 6.51 -13.41 -4.55
C GLU A 92 5.25 -12.96 -5.29
N GLY A 93 5.42 -12.58 -6.56
CA GLY A 93 4.31 -12.27 -7.43
C GLY A 93 3.50 -13.53 -7.74
N PRO A 94 2.25 -13.42 -8.20
CA PRO A 94 1.54 -14.59 -8.69
C PRO A 94 2.36 -15.23 -9.84
N GLU A 95 2.34 -16.56 -9.94
CA GLU A 95 2.87 -17.29 -11.11
C GLU A 95 2.09 -16.89 -12.37
N ILE A 96 2.52 -15.79 -12.95
CA ILE A 96 2.13 -15.24 -14.24
C ILE A 96 3.39 -15.35 -15.11
N ASP A 97 3.22 -15.46 -16.43
CA ASP A 97 4.38 -15.48 -17.32
C ASP A 97 5.28 -14.26 -17.00
N PRO A 98 6.55 -14.44 -16.62
CA PRO A 98 7.42 -13.33 -16.24
C PRO A 98 7.65 -12.34 -17.39
N ASP A 99 7.37 -12.73 -18.64
CA ASP A 99 7.37 -11.81 -19.78
C ASP A 99 6.12 -10.89 -19.81
N ASP A 100 5.06 -11.22 -19.06
CA ASP A 100 3.77 -10.52 -19.07
C ASP A 100 3.58 -9.53 -17.90
N ILE A 101 4.51 -9.50 -16.93
CA ILE A 101 4.51 -8.52 -15.85
C ILE A 101 5.93 -8.02 -15.57
N SER A 102 6.11 -6.70 -15.60
CA SER A 102 7.37 -6.07 -15.19
C SER A 102 7.12 -4.82 -14.37
N LEU A 103 8.01 -4.53 -13.42
CA LEU A 103 7.89 -3.33 -12.62
C LEU A 103 8.30 -2.08 -13.42
N ALA A 104 7.33 -1.20 -13.69
CA ALA A 104 7.56 0.07 -14.36
C ALA A 104 8.15 1.13 -13.43
N SER A 105 7.66 1.21 -12.19
CA SER A 105 8.17 2.15 -11.18
C SER A 105 7.79 1.77 -9.76
N TYR A 106 8.59 2.24 -8.81
CA TYR A 106 8.34 2.21 -7.38
C TYR A 106 8.34 3.62 -6.81
N ASP A 107 7.31 3.96 -6.04
CA ASP A 107 7.22 5.20 -5.28
C ASP A 107 7.05 4.86 -3.80
N LYS A 108 7.99 5.34 -2.98
CA LYS A 108 7.94 5.14 -1.54
C LYS A 108 6.86 5.97 -0.85
N LEU A 109 6.20 6.89 -1.56
CA LEU A 109 5.23 7.82 -0.99
C LEU A 109 5.82 8.57 0.22
N SER A 110 5.16 8.50 1.38
CA SER A 110 5.65 9.04 2.66
C SER A 110 6.54 8.06 3.45
N SER A 111 6.81 6.86 2.92
CA SER A 111 7.59 5.83 3.59
C SER A 111 9.09 6.13 3.63
N ASN A 112 9.75 5.57 4.64
CA ASN A 112 11.21 5.48 4.71
C ASN A 112 11.76 4.26 3.95
N PHE A 113 10.90 3.37 3.47
CA PHE A 113 11.32 2.28 2.60
C PHE A 113 11.70 2.83 1.22
N SER A 114 12.95 3.24 1.05
CA SER A 114 13.44 3.82 -0.21
C SER A 114 14.12 2.80 -1.12
N LYS A 115 14.56 1.67 -0.56
CA LYS A 115 15.31 0.66 -1.28
C LYS A 115 14.35 -0.37 -1.84
N LEU A 116 14.27 -0.42 -3.16
CA LEU A 116 13.61 -1.48 -3.90
C LEU A 116 14.65 -2.55 -4.30
N TRP A 117 14.24 -3.80 -4.17
CA TRP A 117 14.93 -4.98 -4.65
C TRP A 117 13.99 -5.63 -5.68
N ASN A 118 14.19 -5.31 -6.97
CA ASN A 118 13.46 -5.96 -8.07
C ASN A 118 14.33 -7.09 -8.64
N ILE A 119 13.75 -8.26 -8.83
CA ILE A 119 14.48 -9.50 -9.17
C ILE A 119 14.39 -9.82 -10.68
N ASP A 120 14.04 -8.84 -11.51
CA ASP A 120 14.08 -9.00 -12.96
C ASP A 120 15.46 -8.63 -13.55
N GLY A 121 16.32 -9.64 -13.70
CA GLY A 121 17.50 -9.57 -14.59
C GLY A 121 18.85 -10.04 -14.04
N GLU A 122 18.94 -10.38 -12.76
CA GLU A 122 20.10 -11.08 -12.18
C GLU A 122 19.63 -12.47 -11.72
N PRO A 123 20.46 -13.53 -11.83
CA PRO A 123 20.04 -14.90 -11.58
C PRO A 123 19.32 -15.04 -10.23
N PRO A 124 18.25 -15.88 -10.15
CA PRO A 124 17.28 -15.90 -9.06
C PRO A 124 17.94 -16.45 -7.81
N ASN A 125 18.57 -15.58 -7.03
CA ASN A 125 19.10 -15.88 -5.71
C ASN A 125 19.58 -14.60 -5.01
N LEU A 126 18.66 -13.68 -4.75
CA LEU A 126 18.54 -13.21 -3.37
C LEU A 126 17.55 -14.18 -2.70
N ALA A 127 17.84 -15.45 -2.55
CA ALA A 127 18.68 -15.89 -1.45
C ALA A 127 18.90 -14.82 -0.35
N ILE A 128 17.89 -14.05 0.09
CA ILE A 128 17.90 -13.27 1.34
C ILE A 128 18.20 -14.32 2.41
N PRO A 129 19.45 -14.47 2.88
CA PRO A 129 19.88 -15.70 3.55
C PRO A 129 19.01 -16.08 4.75
N VAL A 130 18.43 -15.07 5.39
CA VAL A 130 17.53 -15.24 6.52
C VAL A 130 16.11 -15.69 6.12
N LEU A 131 15.68 -15.46 4.88
CA LEU A 131 14.39 -15.89 4.32
C LEU A 131 14.51 -17.11 3.39
N GLN A 132 15.73 -17.58 3.08
CA GLN A 132 15.97 -18.76 2.22
C GLN A 132 15.32 -20.05 2.73
N GLY A 133 15.00 -20.14 4.02
CA GLY A 133 14.23 -21.23 4.60
C GLY A 133 12.71 -21.03 4.56
N LEU A 134 12.25 -19.87 4.10
CA LEU A 134 10.86 -19.42 4.16
C LEU A 134 10.24 -19.17 2.77
N GLY A 135 11.05 -19.01 1.70
CA GLY A 135 10.55 -18.88 0.33
C GLY A 135 11.55 -18.29 -0.67
N VAL A 136 11.13 -18.21 -1.93
CA VAL A 136 11.72 -17.35 -2.98
C VAL A 136 10.81 -16.12 -3.10
N PHE A 137 11.36 -14.96 -3.40
CA PHE A 137 10.60 -13.71 -3.50
C PHE A 137 11.00 -13.00 -4.79
N ASP A 138 10.08 -12.25 -5.40
CA ASP A 138 10.32 -11.50 -6.65
C ASP A 138 10.51 -10.01 -6.38
N ILE A 139 9.80 -9.49 -5.38
CA ILE A 139 9.83 -8.08 -5.01
C ILE A 139 10.12 -7.99 -3.52
N ALA A 140 11.16 -7.24 -3.17
CA ALA A 140 11.35 -6.80 -1.80
C ALA A 140 11.60 -5.30 -1.74
N PHE A 141 11.27 -4.70 -0.60
CA PHE A 141 11.55 -3.29 -0.34
C PHE A 141 11.86 -3.09 1.14
N SER A 142 12.73 -2.13 1.44
CA SER A 142 13.26 -1.91 2.78
C SER A 142 13.71 -0.46 2.97
N LEU A 143 14.14 -0.11 4.18
CA LEU A 143 14.94 1.11 4.37
C LEU A 143 16.22 1.04 3.53
N GLU A 144 16.82 2.20 3.26
CA GLU A 144 18.11 2.30 2.56
C GLU A 144 19.19 1.48 3.27
N ARG A 145 19.73 0.47 2.59
CA ARG A 145 20.73 -0.46 3.13
C ARG A 145 21.43 -1.26 2.04
N GLU A 146 22.57 -1.84 2.39
CA GLU A 146 23.37 -2.69 1.51
C GLU A 146 22.91 -4.15 1.47
N ASN A 147 22.31 -4.66 2.56
CA ASN A 147 21.85 -6.05 2.69
C ASN A 147 20.48 -6.10 3.35
N PHE A 148 19.58 -6.98 2.90
CA PHE A 148 18.24 -7.12 3.50
C PHE A 148 18.30 -7.75 4.91
N ASP A 149 19.23 -8.68 5.11
CA ASP A 149 19.39 -9.48 6.33
C ASP A 149 19.91 -8.75 7.56
N VAL A 150 20.63 -7.65 7.35
CA VAL A 150 21.33 -6.95 8.41
C VAL A 150 21.07 -5.47 8.26
N GLY A 151 20.65 -4.81 9.32
CA GLY A 151 20.50 -3.37 9.30
C GLY A 151 20.11 -2.79 10.64
N SER A 152 20.12 -1.46 10.68
CA SER A 152 19.56 -0.72 11.79
C SER A 152 18.03 -0.72 11.70
N ALA A 153 17.38 -0.65 12.86
CA ALA A 153 15.96 -0.31 12.97
C ALA A 153 15.70 1.18 12.75
N ASP A 154 16.74 2.03 12.72
CA ASP A 154 16.59 3.48 12.60
C ASP A 154 15.78 3.88 11.36
N GLY A 155 14.64 4.53 11.59
CA GLY A 155 13.73 4.96 10.52
C GLY A 155 12.77 3.87 10.01
N GLY A 156 12.83 2.65 10.58
CA GLY A 156 11.84 1.61 10.36
C GLY A 156 10.50 1.94 11.01
N LEU A 157 9.51 1.10 10.73
CA LEU A 157 8.14 1.29 11.19
C LEU A 157 7.97 0.66 12.58
N GLU A 158 7.80 1.48 13.62
CA GLU A 158 7.64 1.02 15.00
C GLU A 158 6.26 0.37 15.23
N ALA A 159 6.11 -0.34 16.33
CA ALA A 159 4.84 -0.99 16.68
C ALA A 159 3.68 0.03 16.79
N GLY A 160 2.59 -0.24 16.07
CA GLY A 160 1.42 0.64 15.97
C GLY A 160 1.53 1.74 14.90
N GLU A 161 2.66 1.85 14.19
CA GLU A 161 2.79 2.78 13.07
C GLU A 161 2.33 2.16 11.75
N SER A 162 1.97 3.02 10.80
CA SER A 162 1.58 2.63 9.44
C SER A 162 2.27 3.49 8.38
N THR A 163 2.47 2.92 7.19
CA THR A 163 3.01 3.59 6.01
C THR A 163 2.37 3.01 4.74
N ALA A 164 2.72 3.55 3.57
CA ALA A 164 2.31 3.01 2.29
C ALA A 164 3.43 3.14 1.26
N VAL A 165 3.43 2.24 0.28
CA VAL A 165 4.28 2.30 -0.92
C VAL A 165 3.42 2.04 -2.15
N ARG A 166 3.92 2.43 -3.33
CA ARG A 166 3.23 2.24 -4.60
C ARG A 166 4.12 1.54 -5.62
N PHE A 167 3.55 0.56 -6.29
CA PHE A 167 4.13 -0.11 -7.45
C PHE A 167 3.28 0.20 -8.68
N LEU A 168 3.93 0.33 -9.82
CA LEU A 168 3.28 0.41 -11.12
C LEU A 168 3.88 -0.68 -12.00
N PHE A 169 3.02 -1.56 -12.53
CA PHE A 169 3.42 -2.69 -13.35
C PHE A 169 3.06 -2.45 -14.82
N ASN A 170 3.98 -2.73 -15.73
CA ASN A 170 3.63 -2.95 -17.14
C ASN A 170 3.11 -4.37 -17.25
N THR A 171 1.86 -4.53 -17.67
CA THR A 171 1.23 -5.83 -17.81
C THR A 171 0.00 -5.73 -18.70
N ASP A 172 -0.30 -6.80 -19.43
CA ASP A 172 -1.52 -6.92 -20.23
C ASP A 172 -2.73 -7.38 -19.38
N TYR A 173 -2.50 -7.76 -18.13
CA TYR A 173 -3.54 -8.17 -17.19
C TYR A 173 -4.34 -6.97 -16.66
N ALA A 174 -5.64 -7.18 -16.42
CA ALA A 174 -6.44 -6.20 -15.69
C ALA A 174 -6.07 -6.22 -14.20
N ALA A 175 -6.28 -5.09 -13.52
CA ALA A 175 -6.00 -4.96 -12.09
C ALA A 175 -6.74 -6.00 -11.22
N ASP A 176 -7.99 -6.33 -11.56
CA ASP A 176 -8.78 -7.34 -10.84
C ASP A 176 -8.21 -8.76 -11.04
N ASP A 177 -7.78 -9.10 -12.26
CA ASP A 177 -7.19 -10.41 -12.56
C ASP A 177 -5.87 -10.61 -11.78
N LEU A 178 -5.04 -9.56 -11.71
CA LEU A 178 -3.78 -9.59 -10.96
C LEU A 178 -4.04 -9.72 -9.45
N SER A 179 -5.04 -8.98 -8.94
CA SER A 179 -5.45 -9.06 -7.54
C SER A 179 -5.93 -10.47 -7.18
N ASP A 180 -6.85 -11.03 -7.98
CA ASP A 180 -7.41 -12.36 -7.76
C ASP A 180 -6.33 -13.45 -7.85
N ALA A 181 -5.41 -13.33 -8.81
CA ALA A 181 -4.30 -14.26 -8.97
C ALA A 181 -3.38 -14.26 -7.75
N LEU A 182 -2.97 -13.07 -7.27
CA LEU A 182 -2.12 -12.96 -6.09
C LEU A 182 -2.85 -13.46 -4.82
N GLU A 183 -4.11 -13.06 -4.63
CA GLU A 183 -4.89 -13.51 -3.47
C GLU A 183 -5.06 -15.04 -3.48
N ALA A 184 -5.36 -15.64 -4.64
CA ALA A 184 -5.50 -17.08 -4.79
C ALA A 184 -4.17 -17.81 -4.55
N ALA A 185 -3.06 -17.26 -5.07
CA ALA A 185 -1.73 -17.84 -4.89
C ALA A 185 -1.34 -17.87 -3.40
N ILE A 186 -1.61 -16.81 -2.65
CA ILE A 186 -1.34 -16.76 -1.21
C ILE A 186 -2.25 -17.72 -0.45
N LYS A 187 -3.56 -17.77 -0.76
CA LYS A 187 -4.51 -18.73 -0.14
C LYS A 187 -4.08 -20.18 -0.35
N ASN A 188 -3.52 -20.49 -1.50
CA ASN A 188 -3.06 -21.83 -1.86
C ASN A 188 -1.62 -22.11 -1.40
N ASN A 189 -0.94 -21.15 -0.77
CA ASN A 189 0.47 -21.21 -0.37
C ASN A 189 1.41 -21.54 -1.53
N THR A 190 1.10 -21.05 -2.74
CA THR A 190 1.98 -21.19 -3.91
C THR A 190 2.95 -20.03 -4.03
N VAL A 191 2.71 -18.93 -3.30
CA VAL A 191 3.62 -17.78 -3.24
C VAL A 191 3.86 -17.38 -1.78
N ALA A 192 5.05 -16.86 -1.50
CA ALA A 192 5.43 -16.45 -0.15
C ALA A 192 5.37 -14.92 0.06
N ILE A 193 5.01 -14.51 1.28
CA ILE A 193 5.13 -13.12 1.77
C ILE A 193 5.90 -13.15 3.08
N ALA A 194 6.80 -12.20 3.30
CA ALA A 194 7.57 -12.10 4.53
C ALA A 194 7.82 -10.66 4.98
N GLY A 195 7.92 -10.46 6.29
CA GLY A 195 8.39 -9.24 6.93
C GLY A 195 9.68 -9.47 7.70
N ARG A 196 10.59 -8.49 7.64
CA ARG A 196 11.83 -8.46 8.45
C ARG A 196 11.66 -7.46 9.59
N PHE A 197 11.92 -7.92 10.81
CA PHE A 197 11.84 -7.13 12.03
C PHE A 197 13.18 -7.06 12.76
N GLU A 198 13.48 -5.89 13.32
CA GLU A 198 14.64 -5.62 14.16
C GLU A 198 14.23 -4.97 15.47
N GLN A 199 15.14 -4.97 16.45
CA GLN A 199 14.92 -4.48 17.80
C GLN A 199 13.65 -5.08 18.44
N VAL A 200 13.41 -6.36 18.18
CA VAL A 200 12.27 -7.06 18.75
C VAL A 200 12.52 -7.27 20.24
N ASN A 201 11.61 -6.81 21.08
CA ASN A 201 11.76 -6.91 22.55
C ASN A 201 11.37 -8.29 23.12
N ALA A 202 11.57 -9.33 22.31
CA ALA A 202 11.47 -10.74 22.69
C ALA A 202 12.42 -11.57 21.82
N GLY A 203 12.85 -12.72 22.33
CA GLY A 203 13.74 -13.63 21.60
C GLY A 203 15.11 -13.02 21.27
N GLY A 204 15.60 -13.27 20.06
CA GLY A 204 16.95 -12.93 19.61
C GLY A 204 17.17 -11.48 19.16
N GLY A 205 16.19 -10.58 19.34
CA GLY A 205 16.30 -9.17 18.96
C GLY A 205 16.01 -8.85 17.49
N SER A 206 15.88 -9.88 16.64
CA SER A 206 15.42 -9.77 15.25
C SER A 206 14.52 -10.96 14.92
N ASP A 207 13.65 -10.79 13.92
CA ASP A 207 12.81 -11.88 13.46
C ASP A 207 12.47 -11.73 11.97
N ASN A 208 12.24 -12.87 11.34
CA ASN A 208 11.66 -12.98 10.01
C ASN A 208 10.37 -13.76 10.13
N VAL A 209 9.34 -13.23 9.52
CA VAL A 209 7.99 -13.68 9.78
C VAL A 209 7.25 -13.81 8.46
N LEU A 210 6.65 -14.97 8.22
CA LEU A 210 5.84 -15.23 7.04
C LEU A 210 4.45 -14.58 7.15
N GLY A 211 3.87 -14.34 5.98
CA GLY A 211 2.52 -13.82 5.80
C GLY A 211 1.56 -14.88 5.28
N GLY A 212 0.29 -14.70 5.62
CA GLY A 212 -0.81 -15.50 5.08
C GLY A 212 -2.15 -14.80 5.24
N ILE A 213 -3.17 -15.37 4.61
CA ILE A 213 -4.54 -14.86 4.72
C ILE A 213 -5.11 -15.36 6.07
N PRO A 214 -5.49 -14.49 7.01
CA PRO A 214 -6.12 -14.93 8.25
C PRO A 214 -7.46 -15.62 7.95
N ALA A 215 -7.77 -16.68 8.71
CA ALA A 215 -8.95 -17.54 8.49
C ALA A 215 -10.31 -16.83 8.60
N ASN A 216 -10.33 -15.52 8.88
CA ASN A 216 -11.53 -14.73 9.14
C ASN A 216 -11.44 -13.34 8.48
N ASN A 217 -11.04 -13.27 7.21
CA ASN A 217 -11.07 -12.03 6.43
C ASN A 217 -12.49 -11.75 5.92
N SER A 218 -13.25 -10.94 6.65
CA SER A 218 -14.28 -10.13 6.02
C SER A 218 -13.57 -9.01 5.26
N VAL A 219 -13.58 -9.06 3.93
CA VAL A 219 -13.03 -8.02 3.05
C VAL A 219 -13.58 -6.65 3.48
N PRO A 220 -12.73 -5.71 3.96
CA PRO A 220 -13.18 -4.36 4.22
C PRO A 220 -13.59 -3.71 2.90
N GLU A 221 -14.78 -3.09 2.85
CA GLU A 221 -15.15 -2.26 1.72
C GLU A 221 -14.05 -1.20 1.50
N PRO A 222 -13.68 -0.89 0.24
CA PRO A 222 -12.53 -0.04 -0.08
C PRO A 222 -12.66 1.29 0.64
N THR A 223 -11.90 1.42 1.73
CA THR A 223 -11.96 2.59 2.59
C THR A 223 -11.06 3.63 1.94
N THR A 224 -11.62 4.82 1.78
CA THR A 224 -10.99 6.00 1.20
C THR A 224 -9.75 6.43 2.01
N MET A 225 -8.62 5.72 1.83
CA MET A 225 -7.32 6.05 2.41
C MET A 225 -6.73 7.37 1.86
N ALA A 226 -7.41 8.00 0.90
CA ALA A 226 -7.14 9.38 0.50
C ALA A 226 -7.52 10.43 1.57
N ALA A 227 -8.29 10.08 2.61
CA ALA A 227 -8.78 11.04 3.60
C ALA A 227 -7.85 11.24 4.82
N SER A 228 -6.92 10.31 5.09
CA SER A 228 -6.08 10.34 6.30
C SER A 228 -4.77 11.12 6.14
N ILE A 229 -4.36 11.50 4.93
CA ILE A 229 -3.14 12.29 4.69
C ILE A 229 -3.34 13.80 4.97
N LEU A 230 -4.57 14.25 5.23
CA LEU A 230 -4.90 15.67 5.46
C LEU A 230 -5.14 16.10 6.92
N ALA A 231 -4.80 15.28 7.91
CA ALA A 231 -5.14 15.55 9.32
C ALA A 231 -3.96 15.88 10.26
N LEU A 232 -2.76 16.21 9.75
CA LEU A 232 -1.61 16.60 10.60
C LEU A 232 -1.00 17.97 10.29
N GLY A 233 -1.69 18.83 9.53
CA GLY A 233 -1.23 20.18 9.17
C GLY A 233 -1.98 21.36 9.82
N GLY A 234 -2.83 21.13 10.81
CA GLY A 234 -3.82 22.12 11.30
C GLY A 234 -3.57 22.73 12.68
N LEU A 235 -2.33 22.76 13.19
CA LEU A 235 -1.98 23.50 14.40
C LEU A 235 -1.36 24.85 14.01
N GLY A 236 -2.21 25.87 13.81
CA GLY A 236 -1.71 27.20 13.49
C GLY A 236 -2.78 28.28 13.43
N PHE A 237 -2.80 29.13 14.45
CA PHE A 237 -3.40 30.48 14.47
C PHE A 237 -4.92 30.60 14.41
N LEU A 238 -5.54 30.78 15.59
CA LEU A 238 -6.60 31.79 15.79
C LEU A 238 -6.67 32.19 17.28
N LYS A 239 -5.65 32.93 17.74
CA LYS A 239 -5.80 33.86 18.87
C LYS A 239 -5.46 35.25 18.39
N LYS A 240 -6.47 36.00 17.91
CA LYS A 240 -6.35 37.46 17.78
C LYS A 240 -7.54 38.14 18.43
N LYS A 241 -7.21 38.87 19.50
CA LYS A 241 -8.08 39.71 20.31
C LYS A 241 -8.90 40.67 19.44
N PHE A 242 -10.22 40.70 19.64
CA PHE A 242 -11.03 41.88 19.35
C PHE A 242 -11.42 42.53 20.68
N LYS A 243 -10.58 43.48 21.13
CA LYS A 243 -11.05 44.64 21.89
C LYS A 243 -10.75 45.85 21.02
N GLN A 244 -11.75 46.34 20.29
CA GLN A 244 -11.70 47.67 19.72
C GLN A 244 -12.78 48.51 20.38
N LYS A 245 -12.30 49.45 21.19
CA LYS A 245 -13.03 50.63 21.64
C LYS A 245 -13.74 51.27 20.46
N GLN A 246 -15.01 51.64 20.63
CA GLN A 246 -15.48 52.91 20.09
C GLN A 246 -15.58 53.89 21.25
N ALA A 247 -14.95 55.04 21.04
CA ALA A 247 -14.98 56.21 21.89
C ALA A 247 -15.83 57.28 21.22
N VAL A 248 -16.27 58.21 22.06
CA VAL A 248 -17.03 59.45 21.84
C VAL A 248 -18.54 59.27 21.93
#